data_AF-A0A9D1FUN4-F1
#
_entry.id   AF-A0A9D1FUN4-F1
#
_cell.length_a   1.000
_cell.length_b   1.000
_cell.length_c   1.000
_cell.angle_alpha   90.00
_cell.angle_beta   90.00
_cell.angle_gamma   90.00
#
_symmetry.space_group_name_H-M   'P 1'
#
loop_
_entity.id
_entity.type
_entity.pdbx_description
1 polymer ?
#
loop_
_entity_poly.entity_id
_entity_poly.type
_entity_poly.pdbx_seq_one_letter_code
_entity_poly.pdbx_strand_id
1 'polypeptide(L)'
;MAQRGGKPRSMEVDIHGMSQEQAKKRLEQLLTRADPSLEELVVIHGHNGGHALRDMVRLRLRHRRIASKLLSLNPGVTRIILKK
;
A
#
# COMPACT_ATOMS: atom_id res chain seq x y z
N MET A 1 24.26 13.79 19.64
CA MET A 1 23.31 13.62 18.51
C MET A 1 23.23 12.14 18.19
N ALA A 2 22.24 11.41 18.69
CA ALA A 2 22.09 9.99 18.37
C ALA A 2 20.65 9.51 18.59
N GLN A 3 20.16 8.78 17.58
CA GLN A 3 19.02 7.85 17.58
C GLN A 3 17.60 8.47 17.55
N ARG A 4 17.07 8.66 16.33
CA ARG A 4 15.63 8.51 16.06
C ARG A 4 15.41 7.36 15.07
N GLY A 5 15.84 6.15 15.47
CA GLY A 5 15.43 4.91 14.82
C GLY A 5 14.02 4.54 15.26
N GLY A 6 13.02 5.38 14.97
CA GLY A 6 11.62 4.99 15.12
C GLY A 6 11.26 4.07 13.97
N LYS A 7 10.74 2.88 14.25
CA LYS A 7 10.14 2.01 13.23
C LYS A 7 9.21 2.88 12.37
N PRO A 8 9.33 2.88 11.02
CA PRO A 8 8.41 3.65 10.19
C PRO A 8 6.99 3.25 10.60
N ARG A 9 6.10 4.24 10.76
CA ARG A 9 4.69 3.97 11.07
C ARG A 9 4.11 3.29 9.83
N SER A 10 4.16 1.97 9.85
CA SER A 10 3.75 1.08 8.77
C SER A 10 2.42 0.43 9.12
N MET A 11 1.51 0.38 8.17
CA MET A 11 0.25 -0.33 8.28
C MET A 11 0.17 -1.40 7.18
N GLU A 12 -0.35 -2.58 7.52
CA GLU A 12 -0.59 -3.64 6.56
C GLU A 12 -2.08 -3.69 6.19
N VAL A 13 -2.35 -3.93 4.91
CA VAL A 13 -3.71 -4.13 4.41
C VAL A 13 -3.75 -5.34 3.49
N ASP A 14 -4.62 -6.28 3.83
CA ASP A 14 -4.92 -7.43 3.00
C ASP A 14 -6.11 -7.12 2.08
N ILE A 15 -5.90 -7.33 0.78
CA ILE A 15 -6.89 -7.22 -0.28
C ILE A 15 -6.98 -8.50 -1.12
N HIS A 16 -6.38 -9.61 -0.68
CA HIS A 16 -6.46 -10.87 -1.40
C HIS A 16 -7.93 -11.28 -1.59
N GLY A 17 -8.24 -11.85 -2.76
CA GLY A 17 -9.60 -12.29 -3.09
C GLY A 17 -10.62 -11.18 -3.36
N MET A 18 -10.27 -9.90 -3.20
CA MET A 18 -11.15 -8.79 -3.56
C MET A 18 -11.20 -8.58 -5.08
N SER A 19 -12.31 -8.02 -5.57
CA SER A 19 -12.33 -7.46 -6.92
C SER A 19 -11.43 -6.22 -7.00
N GLN A 20 -10.96 -5.87 -8.22
CA GLN A 20 -10.14 -4.66 -8.42
C GLN A 20 -10.85 -3.39 -7.91
N GLU A 21 -12.17 -3.28 -8.09
CA GLU A 21 -12.95 -2.13 -7.67
C GLU A 21 -13.06 -2.06 -6.14
N GLN A 22 -13.36 -3.18 -5.49
CA GLN A 22 -13.43 -3.28 -4.02
C GLN A 22 -12.09 -2.93 -3.39
N ALA A 23 -11.01 -3.52 -3.90
CA ALA A 23 -9.65 -3.26 -3.43
C ALA A 23 -9.27 -1.80 -3.61
N LYS A 24 -9.52 -1.22 -4.79
CA LYS A 24 -9.23 0.20 -5.05
C LYS A 24 -9.97 1.11 -4.09
N LYS A 25 -11.29 0.93 -3.95
CA LYS A 25 -12.13 1.74 -3.05
C LYS A 25 -11.66 1.65 -1.60
N ARG A 26 -11.34 0.44 -1.13
CA ARG A 26 -10.80 0.20 0.22
C ARG A 26 -9.49 0.95 0.44
N LEU A 27 -8.55 0.84 -0.51
CA LEU A 27 -7.25 1.52 -0.43
C LEU A 27 -7.40 3.04 -0.44
N GLU A 28 -8.25 3.60 -1.29
CA GLU A 28 -8.51 5.05 -1.34
C GLU A 28 -9.13 5.57 -0.03
N GLN A 29 -10.10 4.84 0.53
CA GLN A 29 -10.69 5.18 1.82
C GLN A 29 -9.67 5.11 2.97
N LEU A 30 -8.83 4.07 2.98
CA LEU A 30 -7.75 3.94 3.97
C LEU A 30 -6.76 5.09 3.86
N LEU A 31 -6.30 5.41 2.65
CA LEU A 31 -5.38 6.54 2.43
C LEU A 31 -6.02 7.89 2.81
N THR A 32 -7.34 8.04 2.63
CA THR A 32 -8.05 9.26 3.03
C THR A 32 -8.10 9.41 4.56
N ARG A 33 -8.32 8.30 5.27
CA ARG A 33 -8.46 8.24 6.74
C ARG A 33 -7.16 7.99 7.49
N ALA A 34 -6.08 7.66 6.78
CA ALA A 34 -4.79 7.34 7.37
C ALA A 34 -4.29 8.49 8.24
N ASP A 35 -3.73 8.15 9.39
CA ASP A 35 -3.09 9.14 10.26
C ASP A 35 -1.98 9.90 9.48
N PRO A 36 -1.85 11.23 9.61
CA PRO A 36 -0.80 11.99 8.93
C PRO A 36 0.62 11.46 9.17
N SER A 37 0.84 10.81 10.30
CA SER A 37 2.12 10.21 10.65
C SER A 37 2.38 8.82 10.07
N LEU A 38 1.41 8.22 9.37
CA LEU A 38 1.61 6.97 8.65
C LEU A 38 2.58 7.21 7.48
N GLU A 39 3.72 6.54 7.51
CA GLU A 39 4.80 6.71 6.52
C GLU A 39 4.75 5.62 5.45
N GLU A 40 4.18 4.47 5.77
CA GLU A 40 4.19 3.30 4.90
C GLU A 40 2.87 2.51 4.96
N LEU A 41 2.38 2.10 3.79
CA LEU A 41 1.28 1.15 3.65
C LEU A 41 1.76 -0.09 2.88
N VAL A 42 1.73 -1.24 3.53
CA VAL A 42 2.09 -2.54 2.96
C VAL A 42 0.81 -3.21 2.46
N VAL A 43 0.67 -3.35 1.13
CA VAL A 43 -0.52 -3.94 0.51
C VAL A 43 -0.24 -5.39 0.15
N ILE A 44 -0.95 -6.30 0.79
CA ILE A 44 -0.93 -7.74 0.53
C ILE A 44 -2.06 -8.03 -0.47
N HIS A 45 -1.71 -8.35 -1.70
CA HIS A 45 -2.68 -8.63 -2.77
C HIS A 45 -2.63 -10.07 -3.27
N GLY A 46 -1.71 -10.88 -2.73
CA GLY A 46 -1.48 -12.25 -3.15
C GLY A 46 -0.92 -12.35 -4.57
N HIS A 47 -0.53 -13.56 -4.97
CA HIS A 47 0.02 -13.85 -6.30
C HIS A 47 -0.78 -14.93 -7.06
N ASN A 48 -1.62 -15.69 -6.36
CA ASN A 48 -2.22 -16.92 -6.89
C ASN A 48 -3.38 -16.69 -7.88
N GLY A 49 -4.01 -15.49 -7.85
CA GLY A 49 -5.13 -15.13 -8.73
C GLY A 49 -4.73 -14.34 -9.99
N GLY A 50 -3.45 -14.33 -10.35
CA GLY A 50 -2.91 -13.55 -11.47
C GLY A 50 -2.44 -12.14 -11.07
N HIS A 51 -2.36 -11.24 -12.05
CA HIS A 51 -1.74 -9.92 -11.89
C HIS A 51 -2.72 -8.76 -11.73
N ALA A 52 -4.03 -9.01 -11.75
CA ALA A 52 -5.05 -7.95 -11.76
C ALA A 52 -4.95 -6.99 -10.55
N LEU A 53 -4.89 -7.52 -9.32
CA LEU A 53 -4.75 -6.69 -8.12
C LEU A 53 -3.37 -6.04 -8.03
N ARG A 54 -2.32 -6.79 -8.40
CA ARG A 54 -0.95 -6.27 -8.46
C ARG A 54 -0.86 -5.05 -9.38
N ASP A 55 -1.37 -5.17 -10.60
CA ASP A 55 -1.31 -4.13 -11.62
C ASP A 55 -2.25 -2.96 -11.26
N MET A 56 -3.40 -3.25 -10.63
CA MET A 56 -4.24 -2.21 -10.05
C MET A 56 -3.47 -1.39 -8.99
N VAL A 57 -2.84 -2.05 -8.02
CA VAL A 57 -2.09 -1.38 -6.95
C VAL A 57 -0.89 -0.62 -7.54
N ARG A 58 -0.12 -1.23 -8.44
CA ARG A 58 1.12 -0.65 -8.98
C ARG A 58 0.86 0.45 -10.01
N LEU A 59 -0.05 0.23 -10.95
CA LEU A 59 -0.22 1.11 -12.12
C LEU A 59 -1.42 2.06 -11.99
N ARG A 60 -2.53 1.61 -11.39
CA ARG A 60 -3.82 2.32 -11.45
C ARG A 60 -4.17 3.09 -10.17
N LEU A 61 -3.72 2.65 -9.00
CA LEU A 61 -3.97 3.34 -7.73
C LEU A 61 -3.28 4.70 -7.71
N ARG A 62 -4.05 5.78 -7.62
CA ARG A 62 -3.54 7.15 -7.53
C ARG A 62 -4.17 7.85 -6.36
N HIS A 63 -3.36 8.49 -5.52
CA HIS A 63 -3.84 9.26 -4.37
C HIS A 63 -2.82 10.31 -3.98
N ARG A 64 -3.27 11.48 -3.50
CA ARG A 64 -2.39 12.62 -3.16
C ARG A 64 -1.30 12.26 -2.16
N ARG A 65 -1.62 11.35 -1.22
CA ARG A 65 -0.71 10.86 -0.17
C ARG A 65 0.36 9.88 -0.66
N ILE A 66 0.24 9.31 -1.85
CA ILE A 66 1.24 8.37 -2.34
C ILE A 66 2.47 9.16 -2.79
N ALA A 67 3.62 8.88 -2.20
CA ALA A 67 4.90 9.41 -2.61
C ALA A 67 5.54 8.50 -3.66
N SER A 68 5.63 7.20 -3.38
CA SER A 68 6.18 6.20 -4.28
C SER A 68 5.62 4.81 -3.99
N LYS A 69 5.81 3.88 -4.92
CA LYS A 69 5.44 2.48 -4.76
C LYS A 69 6.70 1.64 -4.96
N LEU A 70 7.07 0.88 -3.94
CA LEU A 70 8.25 0.02 -3.95
C LEU A 70 7.83 -1.40 -4.29
N LEU A 71 8.54 -1.96 -5.27
CA LEU A 71 8.45 -3.37 -5.62
C LEU A 71 9.18 -4.15 -4.53
N SER A 72 8.48 -5.08 -3.88
CA SER A 72 9.09 -5.96 -2.89
C SER A 72 9.56 -7.26 -3.56
N LEU A 73 10.54 -7.94 -2.94
CA LEU A 73 10.98 -9.27 -3.36
C LEU A 73 9.84 -10.31 -3.26
N ASN A 74 8.82 -10.02 -2.45
CA ASN A 74 7.60 -10.82 -2.41
C ASN A 74 6.61 -10.32 -3.50
N PRO A 75 6.36 -11.11 -4.56
CA PRO A 75 5.50 -10.67 -5.67
C PRO A 75 4.03 -10.49 -5.28
N GLY A 76 3.60 -11.01 -4.12
CA GLY A 76 2.25 -10.83 -3.56
C GLY A 76 2.08 -9.57 -2.71
N VAL A 77 3.14 -8.78 -2.54
CA VAL A 77 3.16 -7.58 -1.70
C VAL A 77 3.68 -6.38 -2.46
N THR A 78 3.03 -5.23 -2.25
CA THR A 78 3.51 -3.93 -2.73
C THR A 78 3.57 -2.95 -1.57
N ARG A 79 4.73 -2.32 -1.38
CA ARG A 79 4.92 -1.29 -0.34
C ARG A 79 4.65 0.08 -0.94
N ILE A 80 3.86 0.90 -0.27
CA ILE A 80 3.50 2.25 -0.70
C ILE A 80 4.04 3.23 0.32
N ILE A 81 4.95 4.09 -0.11
CA ILE A 81 5.49 5.16 0.73
C ILE A 81 4.54 6.34 0.68
N LEU A 82 4.21 6.88 1.84
CA LEU A 82 3.29 7.98 1.99
C LEU A 82 4.03 9.29 2.21
N LYS A 83 3.44 10.37 1.71
CA LYS A 83 3.85 11.73 2.04
C LYS A 83 3.48 12.03 3.50
N LYS A 84 4.36 12.79 4.15
CA LYS A 84 4.08 13.45 5.43
C LYS A 84 3.00 14.50 5.27
#